data_AF-A0A924MAN5-F1
#
_entry.id   AF-A0A924MAN5-F1
#
_cell.length_a   1.000
_cell.length_b   1.000
_cell.length_c   1.000
_cell.angle_alpha   90.00
_cell.angle_beta   90.00
_cell.angle_gamma   90.00
#
_symmetry.space_group_name_H-M   'P 1'
#
loop_
_entity.id
_entity.type
_entity.pdbx_description
1 polymer ?
#
loop_
_entity_poly.entity_id
_entity_poly.type
_entity_poly.pdbx_seq_one_letter_code
_entity_poly.pdbx_strand_id
1 'polypeptide(L)' 'ITQWQQQFYEANTSFVICEMQPEVEAIFDNLELTDVLNITPTESEAWDIIQMEEIERELLDGDDFEFEKNE' A
#
# COMPACT_ATOMS: atom_id res chain seq x y z
N ILE A 1 2.27 14.04 6.21
CA ILE A 1 1.74 12.75 5.70
C ILE A 1 2.57 12.23 4.53
N THR A 2 2.90 13.07 3.55
CA THR A 2 3.80 12.71 2.42
C THR A 2 5.20 12.28 2.86
N GLN A 3 5.78 12.95 3.87
CA GLN A 3 7.05 12.49 4.47
C GLN A 3 6.96 11.09 5.09
N TRP A 4 5.81 10.74 5.69
CA TRP A 4 5.62 9.39 6.23
C TRP A 4 5.52 8.39 5.09
N GLN A 5 4.72 8.67 4.05
CA GLN A 5 4.66 7.82 2.85
C GLN A 5 6.06 7.49 2.34
N GLN A 6 6.93 8.50 2.22
CA GLN A 6 8.30 8.30 1.79
C GLN A 6 9.13 7.44 2.77
N GLN A 7 9.00 7.68 4.09
CA GLN A 7 9.69 6.87 5.10
C GLN A 7 9.25 5.40 5.09
N PHE A 8 7.95 5.13 4.89
CA PHE A 8 7.42 3.77 4.80
C PHE A 8 7.89 3.07 3.52
N TYR A 9 7.92 3.77 2.38
CA TYR A 9 8.53 3.25 1.15
C TYR A 9 10.02 2.90 1.34
N GLU A 10 10.81 3.79 1.96
CA GLU A 10 12.24 3.55 2.22
C GLU A 10 12.46 2.38 3.20
N ALA A 11 11.52 2.15 4.12
CA ALA A 11 11.54 1.05 5.07
C ALA A 11 10.95 -0.26 4.50
N ASN A 12 10.63 -0.32 3.21
CA ASN A 12 9.97 -1.47 2.59
C ASN A 12 8.71 -1.90 3.37
N THR A 13 7.89 -0.93 3.80
CA THR A 13 6.67 -1.16 4.58
C THR A 13 5.50 -0.44 3.91
N SER A 14 4.31 -1.05 3.96
CA SER A 14 3.09 -0.50 3.37
C SER A 14 2.44 0.57 4.25
N PHE A 15 1.96 1.66 3.64
CA PHE A 15 1.16 2.69 4.31
C PHE A 15 -0.10 2.95 3.49
N VAL A 16 -1.25 2.64 4.07
CA VAL A 16 -2.57 2.77 3.45
C VAL A 16 -3.50 3.49 4.44
N ILE A 17 -4.31 4.42 3.95
CA ILE A 17 -5.31 5.15 4.73
C ILE A 17 -6.69 4.66 4.31
N CYS A 18 -7.53 4.26 5.27
CA CYS A 18 -8.92 3.87 4.99
C CYS A 18 -9.92 4.65 5.84
N GLU A 19 -11.20 4.61 5.43
CA GLU A 19 -12.33 5.19 6.16
C GLU A 19 -12.17 6.68 6.48
N MET A 20 -11.56 7.43 5.56
CA MET A 20 -11.39 8.87 5.73
C MET A 20 -12.75 9.57 5.75
N GLN A 21 -12.90 10.55 6.64
CA GLN A 21 -14.12 11.37 6.64
C GLN A 21 -14.21 12.18 5.35
N PRO A 22 -15.40 12.32 4.74
CA PRO A 22 -15.55 13.00 3.45
C PRO A 22 -14.99 14.43 3.43
N GLU A 23 -15.07 15.15 4.56
CA GLU A 23 -14.52 16.50 4.69
C GLU A 23 -12.99 16.52 4.62
N VAL A 24 -12.33 15.49 5.12
CA VAL A 24 -10.87 15.34 5.07
C VAL A 24 -10.44 14.86 3.69
N GLU A 25 -11.19 13.95 3.08
CA GLU A 25 -10.96 13.48 1.71
C GLU A 25 -11.01 14.64 0.71
N ALA A 26 -12.02 15.50 0.81
CA ALA A 26 -12.12 16.70 -0.01
C ALA A 26 -10.91 17.65 0.16
N ILE A 27 -10.34 17.75 1.37
CA ILE A 27 -9.12 18.53 1.59
C ILE A 27 -7.93 17.87 0.90
N PHE A 28 -7.82 16.54 0.97
CA PHE A 28 -6.73 15.78 0.35
C PHE A 28 -6.79 15.84 -1.18
N ASP A 29 -7.99 15.74 -1.77
CA ASP A 29 -8.23 15.92 -3.20
C ASP A 29 -7.79 17.30 -3.69
N ASN A 30 -8.16 18.37 -2.96
CA ASN A 30 -7.76 19.73 -3.31
C ASN A 30 -6.25 19.96 -3.21
N LEU A 31 -5.55 19.12 -2.46
CA LEU A 31 -4.10 19.14 -2.31
C LEU A 31 -3.40 18.14 -3.24
N GLU A 32 -4.14 17.46 -4.14
CA GLU A 32 -3.63 16.41 -5.03
C GLU A 32 -2.92 15.27 -4.26
N LEU A 33 -3.31 15.06 -2.99
CA LEU A 33 -2.70 14.06 -2.12
C LEU A 33 -3.26 12.65 -2.35
N THR A 34 -4.49 12.54 -2.86
CA THR A 34 -5.13 11.27 -3.22
C THR A 34 -4.44 10.55 -4.37
N ASP A 35 -3.69 11.26 -5.21
CA ASP A 35 -2.90 10.67 -6.31
C ASP A 35 -1.55 10.09 -5.86
N VAL A 36 -1.07 10.49 -4.68
CA VAL A 36 0.27 10.10 -4.17
C VAL A 36 0.21 9.24 -2.91
N LEU A 37 -0.98 9.05 -2.34
CA LEU A 37 -1.21 8.23 -1.14
C LEU A 37 -2.10 7.05 -1.50
N ASN A 38 -1.84 5.89 -0.90
CA ASN A 38 -2.73 4.75 -0.99
C ASN A 38 -3.94 4.99 -0.09
N ILE A 39 -5.08 5.40 -0.66
CA ILE A 39 -6.31 5.69 0.08
C ILE A 39 -7.43 4.76 -0.42
N THR A 40 -8.14 4.11 0.50
CA THR A 40 -9.28 3.26 0.18
C THR A 40 -10.51 3.63 1.01
N PRO A 41 -11.73 3.40 0.48
CA PRO A 41 -12.95 3.63 1.26
C PRO A 41 -13.06 2.74 2.51
N THR A 42 -12.70 1.45 2.39
CA THR A 42 -12.93 0.46 3.45
C THR A 42 -11.65 -0.20 3.96
N GLU A 43 -11.72 -0.73 5.18
CA GLU A 43 -10.65 -1.56 5.77
C GLU A 43 -10.37 -2.82 4.93
N SER A 44 -11.41 -3.45 4.36
CA SER A 44 -11.25 -4.65 3.53
C SER A 44 -10.40 -4.38 2.29
N GLU A 45 -10.60 -3.24 1.62
CA GLU A 45 -9.79 -2.86 0.46
C GLU A 45 -8.36 -2.50 0.86
N ALA A 46 -8.17 -1.88 2.03
CA ALA A 46 -6.83 -1.62 2.56
C ALA A 46 -6.08 -2.92 2.84
N TRP A 47 -6.79 -3.92 3.38
CA TRP A 47 -6.26 -5.27 3.57
C TRP A 47 -5.86 -5.90 2.24
N ASP A 48 -6.70 -5.79 1.21
CA ASP A 48 -6.39 -6.34 -0.12
C ASP A 48 -5.11 -5.74 -0.71
N ILE A 49 -4.88 -4.43 -0.56
CA ILE A 49 -3.64 -3.76 -0.98
C ILE A 49 -2.44 -4.28 -0.21
N ILE A 50 -2.51 -4.29 1.12
CA ILE A 50 -1.40 -4.74 1.98
C ILE A 50 -1.05 -6.19 1.65
N GLN A 51 -2.04 -7.06 1.48
CA GLN A 51 -1.82 -8.47 1.18
C GLN A 51 -1.11 -8.67 -0.16
N MET A 52 -1.48 -7.89 -1.19
CA MET A 52 -0.79 -7.97 -2.48
C MET A 52 0.66 -7.48 -2.35
N GLU A 53 0.89 -6.37 -1.66
CA GLU A 53 2.24 -5.82 -1.46
C GLU A 53 3.12 -6.76 -0.61
N GLU A 54 2.58 -7.40 0.43
CA GLU A 54 3.33 -8.37 1.24
C GLU A 54 3.67 -9.64 0.44
N ILE A 55 2.76 -10.15 -0.40
CA ILE A 55 3.05 -11.28 -1.31
C ILE A 55 4.17 -10.89 -2.30
N GLU A 56 4.13 -9.67 -2.85
CA GLU A 56 5.18 -9.17 -3.74
C GLU A 56 6.53 -9.04 -3.00
N ARG A 57 6.53 -8.56 -1.75
CA ARG A 57 7.73 -8.50 -0.91
C ARG A 57 8.28 -9.90 -0.64
N GLU A 58 7.44 -10.85 -0.20
CA GLU A 58 7.85 -12.24 0.04
C GLU A 58 8.41 -12.91 -1.22
N LEU A 59 7.80 -12.66 -2.39
CA LEU A 59 8.22 -13.21 -3.68
C LEU A 59 9.54 -12.60 -4.20
N LEU A 60 9.77 -11.30 -3.97
CA LEU A 60 10.95 -10.59 -4.47
C LEU A 60 12.14 -10.60 -3.52
N ASP A 61 11.89 -10.62 -2.19
CA ASP A 61 12.94 -10.73 -1.17
C ASP A 61 13.33 -12.21 -0.89
N GLY A 62 12.47 -13.16 -1.26
CA GLY A 62 12.73 -14.59 -1.15
C GLY A 62 13.41 -15.17 -2.40
N ASP A 63 14.67 -15.60 -2.27
CA ASP A 63 15.32 -16.58 -3.16
C ASP A 63 14.60 -17.97 -3.18
N ASP A 64 13.42 -18.08 -2.54
CA ASP A 64 12.70 -19.32 -2.20
C ASP A 64 11.54 -19.66 -3.17
N PHE A 65 11.40 -18.98 -4.31
CA PHE A 65 10.59 -19.50 -5.41
C PHE A 65 11.45 -20.33 -6.37
N GLU A 66 11.96 -21.47 -5.88
CA GLU A 66 12.25 -22.58 -6.78
C GLU A 66 10.91 -23.02 -7.37
N PHE A 67 10.60 -22.55 -8.58
CA PHE A 67 9.61 -23.20 -9.42
C PHE A 67 10.05 -24.65 -9.55
N GLU A 68 9.40 -25.57 -8.84
CA GLU A 68 9.50 -27.00 -9.12
C GLU A 68 9.10 -27.18 -10.58
N LYS A 69 10.12 -27.19 -11.46
CA LYS A 69 10.01 -27.70 -12.81
C LYS A 69 9.69 -29.17 -12.67
N ASN A 70 8.40 -29.46 -12.59
CA ASN A 70 7.89 -30.80 -12.75
C ASN A 70 8.20 -31.23 -14.20
N GLU A 71 9.14 -32.16 -14.35
CA GLU A 71 9.37 -32.95 -15.58
C GLU A 71 8.15 -33.77 -15.97
#